data_AF-A0A0N4UWP7-F1
#
_entry.id   AF-A0A0N4UWP7-F1
#
_cell.length_a   1.000
_cell.length_b   1.000
_cell.length_c   1.000
_cell.angle_alpha   90.00
_cell.angle_beta   90.00
_cell.angle_gamma   90.00
#
_symmetry.space_group_name_H-M   'P 1'
#
loop_
_entity.id
_entity.type
_entity.pdbx_description
1 polymer ?
#
loop_
_entity_poly.entity_id
_entity_poly.type
_entity_poly.pdbx_seq_one_letter_code
_entity_poly.pdbx_strand_id
1 'polypeptide(L)'
;MAYEKRVIQFGFTVANKRSRFENPIFIVASDDIKWTTAVLQQLSENDTYFLKDSTAEVDMATLALCNHTIATVGSFSWWTAYLTDGQTVYYKEWPKRFSSLEKLVEHKDYFLPFWTGMK
;
A
#
# COMPACT_ATOMS: atom_id res chain seq x y z
N MET A 1 -4.79 4.91 -22.88
CA MET A 1 -5.19 3.73 -22.09
C MET A 1 -4.06 2.72 -22.21
N ALA A 2 -3.16 2.68 -21.24
CA ALA A 2 -2.05 1.74 -21.14
C ALA A 2 -1.81 1.49 -19.65
N TYR A 3 -1.64 0.22 -19.27
CA TYR A 3 -1.93 -0.25 -17.91
C TYR A 3 -0.65 -0.80 -17.27
N GLU A 4 0.33 0.09 -16.98
CA GLU A 4 1.48 -0.28 -16.14
C GLU A 4 1.02 -0.43 -14.68
N LYS A 5 0.38 -1.56 -14.41
CA LYS A 5 0.21 -2.12 -13.09
C LYS A 5 1.58 -2.51 -12.54
N ARG A 6 1.97 -1.86 -11.44
CA ARG A 6 3.03 -2.28 -10.52
C ARG A 6 2.56 -1.94 -9.11
N VAL A 7 1.48 -2.58 -8.66
CA VAL A 7 0.85 -2.26 -7.38
C VAL A 7 1.62 -2.98 -6.26
N ILE A 8 2.54 -2.26 -5.60
CA ILE A 8 3.19 -2.73 -4.38
C ILE A 8 2.39 -2.24 -3.17
N GLN A 9 1.50 -3.08 -2.64
CA GLN A 9 0.73 -2.72 -1.46
C GLN A 9 1.20 -3.51 -0.23
N PHE A 10 1.50 -2.78 0.84
CA PHE A 10 1.86 -3.38 2.13
C PHE A 10 0.79 -3.02 3.17
N GLY A 11 0.04 -4.01 3.65
CA GLY A 11 -0.60 -3.94 4.95
C GLY A 11 0.43 -4.23 6.05
N PHE A 12 0.31 -3.59 7.19
CA PHE A 12 1.07 -3.94 8.39
C PHE A 12 0.17 -4.61 9.42
N THR A 13 0.43 -5.87 9.75
CA THR A 13 -0.01 -6.45 11.03
C THR A 13 1.02 -6.07 12.07
N VAL A 14 0.71 -5.05 12.86
CA VAL A 14 1.64 -4.41 13.79
C VAL A 14 1.59 -5.12 15.13
N ALA A 15 2.53 -6.03 15.33
CA ALA A 15 2.91 -6.53 16.63
C ALA A 15 4.44 -6.70 16.70
N ASN A 16 5.26 -5.70 16.36
CA ASN A 16 5.11 -4.23 16.44
C ASN A 16 6.29 -3.63 15.51
N LYS A 17 6.74 -2.35 15.30
CA LYS A 17 7.85 -1.95 14.33
C LYS A 17 9.33 -2.34 14.72
N ARG A 18 10.40 -1.57 14.40
CA ARG A 18 11.79 -1.79 14.92
C ARG A 18 12.45 -0.51 15.49
N SER A 19 11.65 0.42 16.03
CA SER A 19 12.17 1.67 16.66
C SER A 19 11.10 2.49 17.39
N ARG A 20 9.88 2.55 16.86
CA ARG A 20 8.71 3.22 17.48
C ARG A 20 7.62 2.24 17.93
N PHE A 21 7.70 1.00 17.44
CA PHE A 21 7.08 -0.21 17.98
C PHE A 21 8.09 -1.40 17.74
N GLU A 22 7.82 -2.68 18.09
CA GLU A 22 8.76 -3.87 18.13
C GLU A 22 8.32 -5.25 17.43
N ASN A 23 8.97 -5.73 16.35
CA ASN A 23 8.76 -7.00 15.54
C ASN A 23 7.64 -7.03 14.44
N PRO A 24 7.78 -6.41 13.25
CA PRO A 24 6.61 -6.06 12.43
C PRO A 24 6.27 -7.11 11.38
N ILE A 25 5.00 -7.52 11.31
CA ILE A 25 4.52 -8.39 10.24
C ILE A 25 4.02 -7.54 9.06
N PHE A 26 4.48 -7.88 7.87
CA PHE A 26 4.05 -7.29 6.60
C PHE A 26 3.13 -8.28 5.87
N ILE A 27 1.96 -7.81 5.45
CA ILE A 27 1.06 -8.55 4.55
C ILE A 27 1.08 -7.81 3.20
N VAL A 28 1.50 -8.50 2.14
CA VAL A 28 1.72 -7.92 0.82
C VAL A 28 0.72 -8.50 -0.17
N ALA A 29 -0.04 -7.63 -0.83
CA ALA A 29 -0.80 -7.98 -2.03
C ALA A 29 -0.22 -7.24 -3.24
N SER A 30 -0.21 -7.91 -4.38
CA SER A 30 0.25 -7.33 -5.64
C SER A 30 -0.32 -8.06 -6.84
N ASP A 31 -0.51 -7.33 -7.94
CA ASP A 31 -0.79 -7.91 -9.25
C ASP A 31 0.44 -8.55 -9.91
N ASP A 32 1.65 -8.29 -9.40
CA ASP A 32 2.85 -9.06 -9.73
C ASP A 32 3.59 -9.49 -8.46
N ILE A 33 3.13 -10.60 -7.88
CA ILE A 33 3.77 -11.25 -6.73
C ILE A 33 5.22 -11.68 -7.06
N LYS A 34 5.57 -12.01 -8.31
CA LYS A 34 6.94 -12.46 -8.66
C LYS A 34 7.92 -11.30 -8.60
N TRP A 35 7.62 -10.20 -9.28
CA TRP A 35 8.44 -8.98 -9.23
C TRP A 35 8.44 -8.38 -7.83
N THR A 36 7.29 -8.32 -7.15
CA THR A 36 7.22 -7.77 -5.79
C THR A 36 7.99 -8.62 -4.78
N THR A 37 7.96 -9.96 -4.87
CA THR A 37 8.83 -10.82 -4.05
C THR A 37 10.30 -10.48 -4.31
N ALA A 38 10.73 -10.35 -5.57
CA ALA A 38 12.11 -10.04 -5.92
C ALA A 38 12.58 -8.65 -5.41
N VAL A 39 11.72 -7.62 -5.46
CA VAL A 39 12.02 -6.30 -4.91
C VAL A 39 12.12 -6.34 -3.37
N LEU A 40 11.34 -7.19 -2.71
CA LEU A 40 11.27 -7.30 -1.26
C LEU A 40 12.19 -8.36 -0.64
N GLN A 41 13.05 -9.02 -1.42
CA GLN A 41 14.09 -9.97 -0.94
C GLN A 41 15.07 -9.38 0.10
N GLN A 42 15.09 -8.06 0.28
CA GLN A 42 15.92 -7.38 1.29
C GLN A 42 15.17 -7.13 2.62
N LEU A 43 13.87 -7.42 2.68
CA LEU A 43 13.12 -7.52 3.94
C LEU A 43 13.33 -8.90 4.55
N SER A 44 13.14 -9.04 5.86
CA SER A 44 13.25 -10.34 6.53
C SER A 44 12.15 -11.29 6.06
N GLU A 45 12.54 -12.42 5.48
CA GLU A 45 11.63 -13.46 4.96
C GLU A 45 10.67 -13.98 6.03
N ASN A 46 11.12 -14.06 7.29
CA ASN A 46 10.32 -14.49 8.44
C ASN A 46 9.17 -13.53 8.81
N ASP A 47 9.23 -12.27 8.38
CA ASP A 47 8.31 -11.21 8.79
C ASP A 47 7.32 -10.81 7.66
N THR A 48 7.45 -11.38 6.45
CA THR A 48 6.79 -10.89 5.23
C THR A 48 5.95 -11.98 4.56
N TYR A 49 4.63 -11.81 4.59
CA TYR A 49 3.65 -12.74 4.01
C TYR A 49 3.04 -12.16 2.74
N PHE A 50 3.06 -12.92 1.65
CA PHE A 50 2.45 -12.55 0.38
C PHE A 50 1.10 -13.25 0.23
N LEU A 51 0.04 -12.47 0.00
CA LEU A 51 -1.25 -13.00 -0.40
C LEU A 51 -1.12 -13.61 -1.81
N LYS A 52 -1.62 -14.83 -1.97
CA LYS A 52 -1.45 -15.68 -3.15
C LYS A 52 -2.74 -16.46 -3.36
N ASP A 53 -3.13 -16.62 -4.62
CA ASP A 53 -4.29 -17.42 -5.04
C ASP A 53 -5.63 -16.97 -4.40
N SER A 54 -5.68 -15.73 -3.93
CA SER A 54 -6.83 -15.01 -3.39
C SER A 54 -7.50 -14.11 -4.45
N THR A 55 -8.72 -13.63 -4.17
CA THR A 55 -9.38 -12.60 -4.99
C THR A 55 -9.13 -11.21 -4.42
N ALA A 56 -9.29 -10.16 -5.23
CA ALA A 56 -9.04 -8.78 -4.81
C ALA A 56 -9.91 -8.34 -3.62
N GLU A 57 -11.13 -8.88 -3.51
CA GLU A 57 -12.04 -8.63 -2.38
C GLU A 57 -11.52 -9.26 -1.09
N VAL A 58 -10.94 -10.47 -1.16
CA VAL A 58 -10.29 -11.16 -0.03
C VAL A 58 -9.01 -10.45 0.37
N ASP A 59 -8.21 -9.98 -0.60
CA ASP A 59 -7.01 -9.18 -0.35
C ASP A 59 -7.37 -7.86 0.35
N MET A 60 -8.36 -7.11 -0.17
CA MET A 60 -8.80 -5.85 0.44
C MET A 60 -9.34 -6.07 1.87
N ALA A 61 -10.14 -7.11 2.09
CA ALA A 61 -10.64 -7.45 3.43
C ALA A 61 -9.50 -7.82 4.40
N THR A 62 -8.53 -8.62 3.95
CA THR A 62 -7.36 -9.02 4.76
C THR A 62 -6.48 -7.82 5.10
N LEU A 63 -6.28 -6.90 4.15
CA LEU A 63 -5.46 -5.71 4.34
C LEU A 63 -6.18 -4.60 5.11
N ALA A 64 -7.52 -4.52 5.08
CA ALA A 64 -8.30 -3.62 5.93
C ALA A 64 -8.27 -4.03 7.42
N LEU A 65 -8.01 -5.31 7.71
CA LEU A 65 -7.78 -5.83 9.06
C LEU A 65 -6.33 -5.62 9.57
N CYS A 66 -5.45 -5.04 8.75
CA CYS A 66 -4.13 -4.60 9.22
C CYS A 66 -4.27 -3.41 10.18
N ASN A 67 -3.25 -3.16 11.00
CA ASN A 67 -3.28 -2.02 11.91
C ASN A 67 -2.94 -0.71 11.18
N HIS A 68 -2.05 -0.77 10.17
CA HIS A 68 -1.56 0.39 9.39
C HIS A 68 -1.39 0.00 7.91
N THR A 69 -1.31 0.97 7.01
CA THR A 69 -1.22 0.72 5.55
C THR A 69 -0.13 1.55 4.86
N ILE A 70 0.68 0.91 4.02
CA ILE A 70 1.47 1.56 2.97
C ILE A 70 0.65 1.46 1.68
N ALA A 71 0.04 2.57 1.30
CA ALA A 71 -0.80 2.65 0.12
C ALA A 71 0.02 3.02 -1.12
N THR A 72 -0.23 2.34 -2.23
CA THR A 72 0.03 2.95 -3.54
C THR A 72 -0.96 4.06 -3.81
N VAL A 73 -0.68 4.84 -4.85
CA VAL A 73 -1.56 5.88 -5.41
C VAL A 73 -2.67 5.30 -6.31
N GLY A 74 -2.90 3.98 -6.28
CA GLY A 74 -3.97 3.29 -7.00
C GLY A 74 -5.25 3.14 -6.17
N SER A 75 -6.40 3.10 -6.83
CA SER A 75 -7.73 3.04 -6.18
C SER A 75 -7.90 1.85 -5.23
N PHE A 76 -7.30 0.69 -5.53
CA PHE A 76 -7.33 -0.49 -4.66
C PHE A 76 -6.65 -0.21 -3.30
N SER A 77 -5.45 0.38 -3.34
CA SER A 77 -4.73 0.81 -2.14
C SER A 77 -5.43 1.94 -1.40
N TRP A 78 -6.04 2.88 -2.14
CA TRP A 78 -6.81 3.98 -1.57
C TRP A 78 -8.01 3.47 -0.76
N TRP A 79 -8.84 2.59 -1.33
CA TRP A 79 -9.98 2.01 -0.61
C TRP A 79 -9.54 1.15 0.56
N THR A 80 -8.47 0.37 0.42
CA THR A 80 -7.91 -0.37 1.56
C THR A 80 -7.52 0.59 2.70
N ALA A 81 -6.75 1.63 2.39
CA ALA A 81 -6.27 2.63 3.35
C ALA A 81 -7.39 3.50 3.97
N TYR A 82 -8.55 3.59 3.30
CA TYR A 82 -9.77 4.20 3.82
C TYR A 82 -10.51 3.28 4.80
N LEU A 83 -10.46 1.96 4.56
CA LEU A 83 -11.09 0.94 5.41
C LEU A 83 -10.23 0.55 6.63
N THR A 84 -8.90 0.71 6.54
CA THR A 84 -7.99 0.53 7.67
C THR A 84 -8.12 1.66 8.70
N ASP A 85 -8.59 1.36 9.91
CA ASP A 85 -8.59 2.29 11.04
C ASP A 85 -7.17 2.46 11.63
N GLY A 86 -6.33 3.25 10.94
CA GLY A 86 -4.90 3.25 11.21
C GLY A 86 -4.07 4.33 10.53
N GLN A 87 -2.75 4.28 10.75
CA GLN A 87 -1.80 5.16 10.09
C GLN A 87 -1.60 4.71 8.63
N THR A 88 -2.04 5.54 7.69
CA THR A 88 -1.74 5.39 6.26
C THR A 88 -0.55 6.25 5.86
N VAL A 89 0.41 5.63 5.16
CA VAL A 89 1.48 6.32 4.44
C VAL A 89 1.35 6.09 2.93
N TYR A 90 1.67 7.09 2.12
CA TYR A 90 1.56 7.04 0.65
C TYR A 90 2.69 7.83 -0.03
N TYR A 91 2.95 7.61 -1.32
CA TYR A 91 3.93 8.40 -2.09
C TYR A 91 3.33 9.75 -2.52
N LYS A 92 3.90 10.87 -2.06
CA LYS A 92 3.29 12.19 -2.21
C LYS A 92 3.50 12.87 -3.57
N GLU A 93 4.44 12.42 -4.40
CA GLU A 93 4.81 13.14 -5.63
C GLU A 93 3.98 12.65 -6.83
N TRP A 94 2.67 12.61 -6.61
CA TRP A 94 1.63 12.14 -7.52
C TRP A 94 0.46 13.13 -7.53
N PRO A 95 -0.27 13.32 -8.64
CA PRO A 95 0.00 12.76 -9.96
C PRO A 95 1.32 13.24 -10.55
N LYS A 96 1.89 12.48 -11.49
CA LYS A 96 3.11 12.91 -12.20
C LYS A 96 2.84 14.24 -12.90
N ARG A 97 3.70 15.24 -12.68
CA ARG A 97 3.55 16.58 -13.27
C ARG A 97 3.40 16.51 -14.79
N PHE A 98 2.49 17.31 -15.34
CA PHE A 98 2.07 17.35 -16.74
C PHE A 98 1.40 16.08 -17.29
N SER A 99 1.06 15.10 -16.45
CA SER A 99 0.27 13.93 -16.87
C SER A 99 -1.20 14.30 -17.10
N SER A 100 -1.93 13.46 -17.85
CA SER A 100 -3.39 13.58 -17.96
C SER A 100 -4.11 13.43 -16.62
N LEU A 101 -3.47 12.78 -15.64
CA LEU A 101 -4.05 12.49 -14.32
C LEU A 101 -4.00 13.71 -13.39
N GLU A 102 -2.96 14.55 -13.51
CA GLU A 102 -2.87 15.87 -12.87
C GLU A 102 -4.04 16.79 -13.25
N LYS A 103 -4.63 16.60 -14.43
CA LYS A 103 -5.79 17.36 -14.93
C LYS A 103 -7.14 16.79 -14.52
N LEU A 104 -7.16 15.61 -13.89
CA LEU A 104 -8.37 14.86 -13.52
C LEU A 104 -8.55 14.69 -12.01
N VAL A 105 -7.48 14.92 -11.24
CA VAL A 105 -7.47 14.73 -9.78
C VAL A 105 -6.92 15.98 -9.10
N GLU A 106 -7.76 16.59 -8.27
CA GLU A 106 -7.33 17.66 -7.36
C GLU A 106 -6.54 17.03 -6.20
N HIS A 107 -5.21 17.15 -6.23
CA HIS A 107 -4.31 16.39 -5.37
C HIS A 107 -4.55 16.66 -3.87
N LYS A 108 -4.86 17.90 -3.50
CA LYS A 108 -5.15 18.28 -2.10
C LYS A 108 -6.41 17.60 -1.52
N ASP A 109 -7.34 17.18 -2.38
CA ASP A 109 -8.62 16.58 -1.99
C ASP A 109 -8.62 15.05 -2.17
N TYR A 110 -7.59 14.48 -2.81
CA TYR A 110 -7.51 13.03 -3.07
C TYR A 110 -7.07 12.22 -1.85
N PHE A 111 -6.18 12.73 -1.01
CA PHE A 111 -5.71 12.03 0.19
C PHE A 111 -6.32 12.64 1.46
N LEU A 112 -6.65 11.81 2.45
CA LEU A 112 -7.23 12.30 3.70
C LEU A 112 -6.20 13.14 4.50
N PRO A 113 -6.60 14.23 5.18
CA PRO A 113 -5.67 15.18 5.79
C PRO A 113 -4.87 14.63 6.98
N PHE A 114 -5.22 13.43 7.47
CA PHE A 114 -4.49 12.70 8.52
C PHE A 114 -3.59 11.58 7.98
N TRP A 115 -3.53 11.37 6.66
CA TRP A 115 -2.58 10.45 6.02
C TRP A 115 -1.21 11.11 5.82
N THR A 116 -0.14 10.32 5.88
CA THR A 116 1.24 10.82 5.86
C THR A 116 1.90 10.61 4.50
N GLY A 117 2.09 11.69 3.74
CA GLY A 117 2.77 11.66 2.45
C GLY A 117 4.30 11.54 2.59
N MET A 118 4.87 10.45 2.10
CA MET A 118 6.31 10.20 2.02
C MET A 118 6.95 10.94 0.84
N LYS A 119 8.21 11.33 1.00
CA LYS A 119 9.11 11.74 -0.11
C LYS A 119 9.60 10.52 -0.87
#